data_AF-A0A0Q4G118-F1
#
_entry.id   AF-A0A0Q4G118-F1
#
_cell.length_a   1.000
_cell.length_b   1.000
_cell.length_c   1.000
_cell.angle_alpha   90.00
_cell.angle_beta   90.00
_cell.angle_gamma   90.00
#
_symmetry.space_group_name_H-M   'P 1'
#
loop_
_entity.id
_entity.type
_entity.pdbx_description
1 polymer ?
#
loop_
_entity_poly.entity_id
_entity_poly.type
_entity_poly.pdbx_seq_one_letter_code
_entity_poly.pdbx_strand_id
1 'polypeptide(L)'
;MNTGEDGQALRKILDLSRMISAFVLGLHFYIRFFQLFADLGWHTSLTDKILGNIARIPVFEGWFMAKGLATVFLAISLLGVKGRKDEKITIKRIGIFLSAGLALYFGAILFLFLPIPAELLASFYISISTVGFLLMLAAGTWISRRIRNLLEKDIFNVENETFPQEERLLENEYSVNLPAKYRYNGESRSSWINLINLFRGLLVAGTPGAGKSYFVIRHLIDQLMGKGFSMFLYDFKYVRNEAV
;
A
#
# COMPACT_ATOMS: atom_id res chain seq x y z
N MET A 1 -2.92 13.72 -13.55
CA MET A 1 -3.40 12.83 -14.62
C MET A 1 -2.56 11.56 -14.55
N ASN A 2 -3.16 10.44 -14.21
CA ASN A 2 -2.53 9.12 -14.27
C ASN A 2 -3.40 8.33 -15.26
N THR A 3 -3.03 8.33 -16.53
CA THR A 3 -3.83 7.69 -17.58
C THR A 3 -3.73 6.17 -17.41
N GLY A 4 -4.79 5.44 -17.75
CA GLY A 4 -4.79 3.97 -17.64
C GLY A 4 -3.69 3.30 -18.47
N GLU A 5 -3.17 4.00 -19.48
CA GLU A 5 -2.12 3.58 -20.40
C GLU A 5 -0.75 3.45 -19.71
N ASP A 6 -0.36 4.42 -18.88
CA ASP A 6 0.87 4.39 -18.09
C ASP A 6 0.87 3.20 -17.11
N GLY A 7 -0.30 2.93 -16.51
CA GLY A 7 -0.49 1.80 -15.61
C GLY A 7 -0.39 0.43 -16.31
N GLN A 8 -0.74 0.33 -17.59
CA GLN A 8 -0.62 -0.90 -18.38
C GLN A 8 0.83 -1.12 -18.85
N ALA A 9 1.51 -0.06 -19.29
CA ALA A 9 2.92 -0.11 -19.66
C ALA A 9 3.79 -0.56 -18.49
N LEU A 10 3.56 0.00 -17.30
CA LEU A 10 4.28 -0.40 -16.08
C LEU A 10 4.10 -1.88 -15.75
N ARG A 11 2.89 -2.44 -15.90
CA ARG A 11 2.66 -3.88 -15.66
C ARG A 11 3.46 -4.75 -16.62
N LYS A 12 3.49 -4.40 -17.91
CA LYS A 12 4.29 -5.13 -18.91
C LYS A 12 5.78 -5.13 -18.55
N ILE A 13 6.31 -4.00 -18.09
CA ILE A 13 7.72 -3.90 -17.65
C ILE A 13 7.99 -4.80 -16.43
N LEU A 14 7.07 -4.84 -15.47
CA LEU A 14 7.21 -5.68 -14.27
C LEU A 14 7.13 -7.17 -14.59
N ASP A 15 6.22 -7.57 -15.47
CA ASP A 15 6.10 -8.96 -15.92
C ASP A 15 7.33 -9.38 -16.73
N LEU A 16 7.83 -8.50 -17.62
CA LEU A 16 9.08 -8.72 -18.33
C LEU A 16 10.26 -8.87 -17.36
N SER A 17 10.34 -8.04 -16.32
CA SER A 17 11.39 -8.15 -15.29
C SER A 17 11.34 -9.51 -14.57
N ARG A 18 10.14 -10.05 -14.31
CA ARG A 18 9.98 -11.39 -13.73
C ARG A 18 10.48 -12.47 -14.69
N MET A 19 10.16 -12.35 -15.98
CA MET A 19 10.64 -13.28 -17.00
C MET A 19 12.17 -13.23 -17.14
N ILE A 20 12.77 -12.04 -17.16
CA ILE A 20 14.23 -11.87 -17.21
C ILE A 20 14.88 -12.50 -15.97
N SER A 21 14.31 -12.29 -14.78
CA SER A 21 14.79 -12.90 -13.55
C SER A 21 14.86 -14.43 -13.63
N ALA A 22 13.75 -15.07 -14.02
CA ALA A 22 13.69 -16.52 -14.17
C ALA A 22 14.61 -17.02 -15.30
N PHE A 23 14.70 -16.28 -16.40
CA PHE A 23 15.57 -16.61 -17.53
C PHE A 23 17.05 -16.57 -17.17
N VAL A 24 17.51 -15.53 -16.48
CA VAL A 24 18.90 -15.42 -15.99
C VAL A 24 19.24 -16.58 -15.04
N LEU A 25 18.31 -16.95 -14.16
CA LEU A 25 18.49 -18.10 -13.27
C LEU A 25 18.54 -19.43 -14.04
N GLY A 26 17.70 -19.59 -15.07
CA GLY A 26 17.73 -20.74 -15.96
C GLY A 26 19.04 -20.87 -16.73
N LEU A 27 19.54 -19.76 -17.30
CA LEU A 27 20.86 -19.72 -17.95
C LEU A 27 21.98 -20.07 -16.98
N HIS A 28 21.90 -19.59 -15.73
CA HIS A 28 22.86 -19.94 -14.69
C HIS A 28 22.90 -21.45 -14.46
N PHE A 29 21.74 -22.11 -14.32
CA PHE A 29 21.70 -23.57 -14.16
C PHE A 29 22.25 -24.29 -15.39
N TYR A 30 21.84 -23.87 -16.59
CA TYR A 30 22.25 -24.50 -17.82
C TYR A 30 23.75 -24.38 -18.06
N ILE A 31 24.35 -23.20 -17.85
CA ILE A 31 25.79 -22.98 -18.01
C ILE A 31 26.59 -23.77 -16.97
N ARG A 32 26.13 -23.78 -15.71
CA ARG A 32 26.89 -24.44 -14.61
C ARG A 32 26.84 -25.95 -14.65
N PHE A 33 25.77 -26.52 -15.20
CA PHE A 33 25.59 -27.95 -15.33
C PHE A 33 25.46 -28.36 -16.80
N PHE A 34 26.19 -27.71 -17.70
CA PHE A 34 26.10 -27.98 -19.14
C PHE A 34 26.26 -29.46 -19.47
N GLN A 35 27.20 -30.16 -18.81
CA GLN A 35 27.41 -31.59 -19.03
C GLN A 35 26.15 -32.42 -18.75
N LEU A 36 25.41 -32.13 -17.66
CA LEU A 36 24.16 -32.80 -17.35
C LEU A 36 23.14 -32.64 -18.49
N PHE A 37 23.00 -31.42 -19.01
CA PHE A 37 22.07 -31.14 -20.11
C PHE A 37 22.53 -31.75 -21.42
N ALA A 38 23.84 -31.81 -21.67
CA ALA A 38 24.42 -32.49 -22.82
C ALA A 38 24.14 -34.00 -22.77
N ASP A 39 24.31 -34.64 -21.61
CA ASP A 39 24.05 -36.07 -21.40
C ASP A 39 22.55 -36.40 -21.59
N LEU A 40 21.65 -35.47 -21.25
CA LEU A 40 20.21 -35.56 -21.50
C LEU A 40 19.82 -35.28 -22.97
N GLY A 41 20.78 -34.96 -23.84
CA GLY A 41 20.53 -34.60 -25.24
C GLY A 41 19.88 -33.22 -25.42
N TRP A 42 19.89 -32.38 -24.39
CA TRP A 42 19.29 -31.03 -24.40
C TRP A 42 20.29 -29.99 -24.89
N HIS A 43 20.93 -30.26 -26.02
CA HIS A 43 21.88 -29.35 -26.64
C HIS A 43 21.85 -29.50 -28.17
N THR A 44 22.32 -28.46 -28.87
CA THR A 44 22.44 -28.40 -30.33
C THR A 44 23.66 -27.57 -30.69
N SER A 45 24.21 -27.75 -31.89
CA SER A 45 25.37 -26.96 -32.34
C SER A 45 25.12 -25.44 -32.34
N LEU A 46 23.86 -25.00 -32.48
CA LEU A 46 23.46 -23.60 -32.39
C LEU A 46 23.44 -23.11 -30.94
N THR A 47 22.80 -23.86 -30.03
CA THR A 47 22.73 -23.50 -28.61
C THR A 47 24.13 -23.42 -28.01
N ASP A 48 25.02 -24.35 -28.35
CA ASP A 48 26.36 -24.43 -27.78
C ASP A 48 27.20 -23.20 -28.16
N LYS A 49 27.07 -22.72 -29.41
CA LYS A 49 27.72 -21.47 -29.86
C LYS A 49 27.19 -20.24 -29.14
N ILE A 50 25.87 -20.14 -28.97
CA ILE A 50 25.24 -19.02 -28.27
C ILE A 50 25.65 -19.02 -26.80
N LEU A 51 25.58 -20.18 -26.15
CA LEU A 51 25.98 -20.38 -24.76
C LEU A 51 27.46 -20.11 -24.53
N GLY A 52 28.33 -20.50 -25.46
CA GLY A 52 29.76 -20.18 -25.38
C GLY A 52 30.03 -18.67 -25.32
N ASN A 53 29.22 -17.86 -26.01
CA ASN A 53 29.30 -16.40 -25.93
C ASN A 53 28.71 -15.86 -24.62
N ILE A 54 27.57 -16.38 -24.19
CA ILE A 54 26.89 -15.95 -22.95
C ILE A 54 27.73 -16.31 -21.71
N ALA A 55 28.35 -17.49 -21.68
CA ALA A 55 29.16 -17.96 -20.56
C ALA A 55 30.42 -17.11 -20.33
N ARG A 56 30.87 -16.34 -21.34
CA ARG A 56 31.98 -15.38 -21.24
C ARG A 56 31.58 -14.03 -20.63
N ILE A 57 30.28 -13.79 -20.42
CA ILE A 57 29.83 -12.56 -19.77
C ILE A 57 30.20 -12.66 -18.27
N PRO A 58 30.81 -11.62 -17.66
CA PRO A 58 31.27 -11.65 -16.27
C PRO A 58 30.21 -12.06 -15.25
N VAL A 59 28.94 -11.79 -15.54
CA VAL A 59 27.81 -12.17 -14.67
C VAL A 59 27.68 -13.70 -14.51
N PHE A 60 28.17 -14.48 -15.47
CA PHE A 60 28.15 -15.93 -15.43
C PHE A 60 29.48 -16.55 -15.00
N GLU A 61 30.52 -15.78 -14.66
CA GLU A 61 31.85 -16.31 -14.28
C GLU A 61 31.90 -16.96 -12.89
N GLY A 62 30.91 -16.70 -12.01
CA GLY A 62 30.79 -17.34 -10.69
C GLY A 62 29.46 -18.03 -10.38
N TRP A 63 29.32 -18.49 -9.14
CA TRP A 63 28.09 -19.11 -8.62
C TRP A 63 27.03 -18.11 -8.13
N PHE A 64 27.43 -16.85 -7.92
CA PHE A 64 26.63 -15.85 -7.21
C PHE A 64 26.16 -14.69 -8.10
N MET A 65 26.96 -14.24 -9.07
CA MET A 65 26.66 -13.03 -9.84
C MET A 65 25.35 -13.14 -10.63
N ALA A 66 25.15 -14.22 -11.39
CA ALA A 66 23.90 -14.46 -12.11
C ALA A 66 22.70 -14.61 -11.15
N LYS A 67 22.90 -15.27 -10.00
CA LYS A 67 21.88 -15.37 -8.96
C LYS A 67 21.51 -14.00 -8.35
N GLY A 68 22.50 -13.13 -8.16
CA GLY A 68 22.33 -11.75 -7.71
C GLY A 68 21.55 -10.93 -8.75
N LEU A 69 21.94 -11.01 -10.03
CA LEU A 69 21.22 -10.32 -11.11
C LEU A 69 19.76 -10.78 -11.21
N ALA A 70 19.53 -12.10 -11.16
CA ALA A 70 18.17 -12.65 -11.12
C ALA A 70 17.38 -12.11 -9.91
N THR A 71 18.01 -11.97 -8.74
CA THR A 71 17.38 -11.40 -7.54
C THR A 71 17.02 -9.92 -7.72
N VAL A 72 17.87 -9.14 -8.38
CA VAL A 72 17.60 -7.72 -8.70
C VAL A 72 16.37 -7.60 -9.61
N PHE A 73 16.32 -8.36 -10.70
CA PHE A 73 15.14 -8.37 -11.58
C PHE A 73 13.89 -8.88 -10.89
N LEU A 74 14.02 -9.86 -9.97
CA LEU A 74 12.91 -10.31 -9.13
C LEU A 74 12.39 -9.16 -8.27
N ALA A 75 13.28 -8.44 -7.58
CA ALA A 75 12.92 -7.29 -6.75
C ALA A 75 12.20 -6.19 -7.56
N ILE A 76 12.70 -5.87 -8.76
CA ILE A 76 12.04 -4.93 -9.68
C ILE A 76 10.64 -5.41 -10.04
N SER A 77 10.49 -6.69 -10.40
CA SER A 77 9.18 -7.27 -10.79
C SER A 77 8.11 -7.20 -9.70
N LEU A 78 8.52 -7.03 -8.45
CA LEU A 78 7.63 -6.98 -7.30
C LEU A 78 7.05 -5.58 -7.06
N LEU A 79 7.65 -4.50 -7.57
CA LEU A 79 7.28 -3.12 -7.24
C LEU A 79 5.85 -2.71 -7.60
N GLY A 80 5.20 -3.38 -8.56
CA GLY A 80 3.82 -3.05 -8.96
C GLY A 80 2.82 -4.19 -8.88
N VAL A 81 3.11 -5.21 -8.06
CA VAL A 81 2.16 -6.31 -7.81
C VAL A 81 0.86 -5.76 -7.22
N LYS A 82 -0.26 -5.92 -7.94
CA LYS A 82 -1.61 -5.62 -7.46
C LYS A 82 -2.24 -6.94 -7.00
N GLY A 83 -2.49 -7.12 -5.70
CA GLY A 83 -3.13 -8.32 -5.16
C GLY A 83 -4.46 -8.01 -4.48
N ARG A 84 -5.36 -8.99 -4.39
CA ARG A 84 -6.56 -8.89 -3.55
C ARG A 84 -6.15 -8.79 -2.07
N LYS A 85 -6.91 -8.03 -1.28
CA LYS A 85 -6.62 -7.68 0.13
C LYS A 85 -6.53 -8.88 1.10
N ASP A 86 -6.92 -10.09 0.70
CA ASP A 86 -7.07 -11.24 1.59
C ASP A 86 -5.84 -12.15 1.67
N GLU A 87 -4.84 -11.72 2.42
CA GLU A 87 -3.83 -12.63 2.95
C GLU A 87 -3.67 -12.43 4.46
N LYS A 88 -4.08 -13.45 5.24
CA LYS A 88 -3.86 -13.56 6.70
C LYS A 88 -2.37 -13.73 7.08
N ILE A 89 -1.46 -13.31 6.22
CA ILE A 89 -0.02 -13.51 6.39
C ILE A 89 0.55 -12.36 7.22
N THR A 90 1.14 -12.73 8.36
CA THR A 90 1.76 -11.79 9.30
C THR A 90 3.15 -11.38 8.83
N ILE A 91 3.62 -10.18 9.22
CA ILE A 91 4.98 -9.69 8.91
C ILE A 91 6.04 -10.71 9.35
N LYS A 92 5.84 -11.36 10.51
CA LYS A 92 6.71 -12.43 10.99
C LYS A 92 6.82 -13.59 9.99
N ARG A 93 5.69 -14.05 9.43
CA ARG A 93 5.69 -15.11 8.41
C ARG A 93 6.40 -14.64 7.13
N ILE A 94 6.16 -13.41 6.68
CA ILE A 94 6.87 -12.83 5.52
C ILE A 94 8.38 -12.87 5.74
N GLY A 95 8.86 -12.43 6.90
CA GLY A 95 10.28 -12.45 7.25
C GLY A 95 10.88 -13.86 7.27
N ILE A 96 10.15 -14.85 7.78
CA ILE A 96 10.57 -16.26 7.77
C ILE A 96 10.70 -16.77 6.33
N PHE A 97 9.70 -16.54 5.48
CA PHE A 97 9.75 -17.01 4.09
C PHE A 97 10.86 -16.32 3.29
N LEU A 98 11.06 -15.02 3.49
CA LEU A 98 12.13 -14.28 2.81
C LEU A 98 13.52 -14.76 3.23
N SER A 99 13.74 -14.90 4.54
CA SER A 99 15.03 -15.37 5.07
C SER A 99 15.32 -16.82 4.70
N ALA A 100 14.33 -17.71 4.80
CA ALA A 100 14.45 -19.10 4.33
C ALA A 100 14.70 -19.16 2.81
N GLY A 101 14.00 -18.34 2.03
CA GLY A 101 14.19 -18.24 0.58
C GLY A 101 15.62 -17.82 0.20
N LEU A 102 16.13 -16.75 0.82
CA LEU A 102 17.52 -16.29 0.64
C LEU A 102 18.54 -17.35 1.05
N ALA A 103 18.33 -17.98 2.22
CA ALA A 103 19.22 -19.01 2.74
C ALA A 103 19.28 -20.24 1.82
N LEU A 104 18.15 -20.73 1.33
CA LEU A 104 18.11 -21.84 0.37
C LEU A 104 18.70 -21.43 -0.97
N TYR A 105 18.35 -20.25 -1.48
CA TYR A 105 18.77 -19.79 -2.80
C TYR A 105 20.29 -19.61 -2.91
N PHE A 106 20.91 -18.93 -1.95
CA PHE A 106 22.37 -18.72 -1.95
C PHE A 106 23.13 -19.87 -1.30
N GLY A 107 22.54 -20.52 -0.29
CA GLY A 107 23.12 -21.69 0.39
C GLY A 107 23.10 -22.98 -0.41
N ALA A 108 22.38 -23.04 -1.54
CA ALA A 108 22.40 -24.20 -2.45
C ALA A 108 23.82 -24.61 -2.88
N ILE A 109 24.79 -23.68 -2.86
CA ILE A 109 26.20 -23.97 -3.16
C ILE A 109 26.81 -25.02 -2.22
N LEU A 110 26.29 -25.18 -1.00
CA LEU A 110 26.79 -26.16 -0.03
C LEU A 110 26.62 -27.60 -0.53
N PHE A 111 25.61 -27.87 -1.35
CA PHE A 111 25.41 -29.20 -1.96
C PHE A 111 26.52 -29.58 -2.94
N LEU A 112 27.28 -28.60 -3.46
CA LEU A 112 28.39 -28.86 -4.38
C LEU A 112 29.59 -29.53 -3.68
N PHE A 113 29.65 -29.50 -2.35
CA PHE A 113 30.74 -30.10 -1.56
C PHE A 113 30.42 -31.52 -1.08
N LEU A 114 29.25 -32.05 -1.42
CA LEU A 114 28.88 -33.41 -1.04
C LEU A 114 29.58 -34.43 -1.96
N PRO A 115 30.12 -35.54 -1.42
CA PRO A 115 30.75 -36.60 -2.21
C PRO A 115 29.70 -37.52 -2.85
N ILE A 116 28.87 -36.95 -3.74
CA ILE A 116 27.78 -37.65 -4.43
C ILE A 116 27.93 -37.49 -5.96
N PRO A 117 27.27 -38.34 -6.77
CA PRO A 117 27.30 -38.23 -8.23
C PRO A 117 26.90 -36.84 -8.73
N ALA A 118 27.54 -36.39 -9.83
CA ALA A 118 27.35 -35.06 -10.40
C ALA A 118 25.88 -34.74 -10.75
N GLU A 119 25.14 -35.73 -11.24
CA GLU A 119 23.71 -35.61 -11.56
C GLU A 119 22.85 -35.30 -10.32
N LEU A 120 23.12 -35.98 -9.21
CA LEU A 120 22.43 -35.76 -7.94
C LEU A 120 22.77 -34.40 -7.34
N LEU A 121 24.05 -34.02 -7.39
CA LEU A 121 24.52 -32.71 -6.94
C LEU A 121 23.86 -31.57 -7.72
N ALA A 122 23.81 -31.67 -9.05
CA ALA A 122 23.13 -30.72 -9.92
C ALA A 122 21.63 -30.66 -9.62
N SER A 123 20.98 -31.82 -9.45
CA SER A 123 19.56 -31.92 -9.11
C SER A 123 19.23 -31.24 -7.79
N PHE A 124 20.03 -31.48 -6.74
CA PHE A 124 19.87 -30.81 -5.45
C PHE A 124 20.10 -29.30 -5.55
N TYR A 125 21.18 -28.88 -6.22
CA TYR A 125 21.48 -27.46 -6.39
C TYR A 125 20.34 -26.72 -7.09
N ILE A 126 19.87 -27.25 -8.22
CA ILE A 126 18.79 -26.65 -9.02
C ILE A 126 17.49 -26.63 -8.22
N SER A 127 17.13 -27.74 -7.57
CA SER A 127 15.88 -27.85 -6.82
C SER A 127 15.85 -26.90 -5.63
N ILE A 128 16.91 -26.89 -4.80
CA ILE A 128 17.00 -26.00 -3.62
C ILE A 128 17.07 -24.54 -4.04
N SER A 129 17.80 -24.22 -5.11
CA SER A 129 17.83 -22.86 -5.66
C SER A 129 16.45 -22.44 -6.15
N THR A 130 15.74 -23.30 -6.87
CA THR A 130 14.38 -23.00 -7.38
C THR A 130 13.40 -22.80 -6.24
N VAL A 131 13.42 -23.66 -5.21
CA VAL A 131 12.58 -23.50 -4.02
C VAL A 131 12.89 -22.18 -3.31
N GLY A 132 14.18 -21.84 -3.12
CA GLY A 132 14.58 -20.57 -2.53
C GLY A 132 14.07 -19.36 -3.32
N PHE A 133 14.20 -19.40 -4.65
CA PHE A 133 13.69 -18.38 -5.55
C PHE A 133 12.17 -18.20 -5.45
N LEU A 134 11.40 -19.30 -5.43
CA LEU A 134 9.94 -19.26 -5.31
C LEU A 134 9.48 -18.72 -3.95
N LEU A 135 10.20 -19.04 -2.86
CA LEU A 135 9.93 -18.47 -1.54
C LEU A 135 10.19 -16.96 -1.51
N MET A 136 11.29 -16.51 -2.13
CA MET A 136 11.59 -15.07 -2.27
C MET A 136 10.51 -14.35 -3.10
N LEU A 137 10.04 -14.96 -4.20
CA LEU A 137 8.94 -14.42 -5.01
C LEU A 137 7.66 -14.32 -4.17
N ALA A 138 7.27 -15.38 -3.46
CA ALA A 138 6.07 -15.38 -2.61
C ALA A 138 6.17 -14.31 -1.52
N ALA A 139 7.26 -14.30 -0.74
CA ALA A 139 7.48 -13.31 0.31
C ALA A 139 7.48 -11.88 -0.25
N GLY A 140 8.16 -11.66 -1.38
CA GLY A 140 8.20 -10.39 -2.06
C GLY A 140 6.83 -9.90 -2.52
N THR A 141 5.96 -10.79 -3.02
CA THR A 141 4.58 -10.41 -3.39
C THR A 141 3.78 -9.96 -2.17
N TRP A 142 3.96 -10.61 -1.02
CA TRP A 142 3.30 -10.21 0.24
C TRP A 142 3.81 -8.87 0.75
N ILE A 143 5.13 -8.61 0.65
CA ILE A 143 5.74 -7.31 1.00
C ILE A 143 5.13 -6.21 0.14
N SER A 144 5.16 -6.35 -1.18
CA SER A 144 4.66 -5.32 -2.10
C SER A 144 3.18 -5.01 -1.90
N ARG A 145 2.35 -6.04 -1.67
CA ARG A 145 0.93 -5.85 -1.35
C ARG A 145 0.75 -5.08 -0.04
N ARG A 146 1.53 -5.42 1.00
CA ARG A 146 1.40 -4.76 2.30
C ARG A 146 1.87 -3.31 2.27
N ILE A 147 3.00 -3.01 1.63
CA ILE A 147 3.47 -1.63 1.40
C ILE A 147 2.38 -0.84 0.70
N ARG A 148 1.78 -1.41 -0.35
CA ARG A 148 0.73 -0.74 -1.08
C ARG A 148 -0.54 -0.51 -0.26
N ASN A 149 -0.96 -1.46 0.57
CA ASN A 149 -2.09 -1.26 1.48
C ASN A 149 -1.82 -0.15 2.52
N LEU A 150 -0.56 0.05 2.92
CA LEU A 150 -0.18 1.17 3.79
C LEU A 150 -0.20 2.52 3.05
N LEU A 151 0.11 2.51 1.74
CA LEU A 151 0.16 3.70 0.89
C LEU A 151 -1.18 4.08 0.25
N GLU A 152 -2.07 3.11 0.01
CA GLU A 152 -3.47 3.35 -0.36
C GLU A 152 -4.19 3.89 0.87
N LYS A 153 -3.99 5.20 1.12
CA LYS A 153 -4.80 5.99 2.07
C LYS A 153 -6.26 5.74 1.72
N ASP A 154 -7.02 5.30 2.72
CA ASP A 154 -8.47 5.17 2.60
C ASP A 154 -9.04 6.44 1.98
N ILE A 155 -9.92 6.27 0.99
CA ILE A 155 -10.60 7.40 0.34
C ILE A 155 -11.49 8.10 1.38
N PHE A 156 -11.95 7.35 2.39
CA PHE A 156 -12.63 7.81 3.60
C PHE A 156 -11.68 7.94 4.80
N ASN A 157 -10.44 8.39 4.56
CA ASN A 157 -9.55 8.83 5.64
C ASN A 157 -10.02 10.20 6.14
N VAL A 158 -9.97 10.45 7.45
CA VAL A 158 -10.24 11.75 8.09
C VAL A 158 -9.54 12.91 7.38
N GLU A 159 -8.34 12.71 6.80
CA GLU A 159 -7.68 13.74 5.99
C GLU A 159 -8.40 14.05 4.67
N ASN A 160 -8.95 13.04 4.00
CA ASN A 160 -9.66 13.16 2.72
C ASN A 160 -11.15 13.56 2.90
N GLU A 161 -11.73 13.36 4.08
CA GLU A 161 -13.08 13.80 4.44
C GLU A 161 -13.14 15.26 4.94
N THR A 162 -12.00 15.94 5.03
CA THR A 162 -11.95 17.34 5.46
C THR A 162 -11.98 18.31 4.29
N PHE A 163 -12.83 19.33 4.38
CA PHE A 163 -12.98 20.39 3.39
C PHE A 163 -12.83 21.76 4.05
N PRO A 164 -12.34 22.78 3.30
CA PRO A 164 -12.24 24.14 3.82
C PRO A 164 -13.61 24.64 4.29
N GLN A 165 -13.65 25.18 5.50
CA GLN A 165 -14.83 25.87 6.06
C GLN A 165 -14.65 27.38 5.90
N GLU A 166 -15.71 28.15 6.10
CA GLU A 166 -15.60 29.61 6.13
C GLU A 166 -14.87 30.07 7.40
N GLU A 167 -13.66 30.62 7.22
CA GLU A 167 -12.81 31.11 8.31
C GLU A 167 -13.11 32.58 8.66
N ARG A 168 -13.84 33.31 7.83
CA ARG A 168 -14.18 34.72 8.07
C ARG A 168 -15.47 34.83 8.88
N LEU A 169 -15.48 35.77 9.83
CA LEU A 169 -16.69 36.22 10.50
C LEU A 169 -17.46 37.14 9.54
N LEU A 170 -18.64 36.72 9.10
CA LEU A 170 -19.48 37.47 8.16
C LEU A 170 -20.70 38.03 8.88
N GLU A 171 -20.61 39.29 9.31
CA GLU A 171 -21.67 39.96 10.05
C GLU A 171 -22.54 40.84 9.16
N ASN A 172 -23.85 40.85 9.44
CA ASN A 172 -24.81 41.79 8.88
C ASN A 172 -25.98 42.00 9.88
N GLU A 173 -26.96 42.83 9.52
CA GLU A 173 -28.12 43.14 10.37
C GLU A 173 -28.92 41.89 10.80
N TYR A 174 -28.91 40.82 10.01
CA TYR A 174 -29.72 39.61 10.21
C TYR A 174 -28.89 38.36 10.54
N SER A 175 -27.56 38.48 10.55
CA SER A 175 -26.67 37.33 10.72
C SER A 175 -26.67 36.81 12.16
N VAL A 176 -26.39 35.52 12.34
CA VAL A 176 -25.88 34.99 13.61
C VAL A 176 -24.65 34.16 13.33
N ASN A 177 -23.63 34.35 14.15
CA ASN A 177 -22.30 33.80 13.89
C ASN A 177 -21.87 32.92 15.06
N LEU A 178 -21.63 31.63 14.80
CA LEU A 178 -21.22 30.67 15.83
C LEU A 178 -19.74 30.31 15.64
N PRO A 179 -18.90 30.39 16.70
CA PRO A 179 -17.52 29.97 16.62
C PRO A 179 -17.44 28.44 16.47
N ALA A 180 -16.61 27.98 15.55
CA ALA A 180 -16.37 26.57 15.30
C ALA A 180 -14.88 26.28 15.14
N LYS A 181 -14.52 25.00 15.22
CA LYS A 181 -13.20 24.51 14.85
C LYS A 181 -13.37 23.38 13.86
N TYR A 182 -12.49 23.34 12.87
CA TYR A 182 -12.44 22.25 11.91
C TYR A 182 -11.01 21.82 11.69
N ARG A 183 -10.82 20.63 11.11
CA ARG A 183 -9.51 20.11 10.73
C ARG A 183 -9.40 20.19 9.21
N TYR A 184 -8.25 20.60 8.70
CA TYR A 184 -7.97 20.60 7.26
C TYR A 184 -6.46 20.48 7.04
N ASN A 185 -6.05 19.58 6.13
CA ASN A 185 -4.63 19.26 5.87
C ASN A 185 -3.81 18.97 7.14
N GLY A 186 -4.41 18.25 8.10
CA GLY A 186 -3.74 17.87 9.35
C GLY A 186 -3.68 18.96 10.42
N GLU A 187 -4.13 20.19 10.12
CA GLU A 187 -4.13 21.31 11.06
C GLU A 187 -5.52 21.55 11.64
N SER A 188 -5.59 21.93 12.92
CA SER A 188 -6.83 22.44 13.53
C SER A 188 -6.92 23.94 13.28
N ARG A 189 -8.03 24.38 12.70
CA ARG A 189 -8.27 25.78 12.34
C ARG A 189 -9.56 26.29 12.97
N SER A 190 -9.59 27.59 13.29
CA SER A 190 -10.80 28.26 13.75
C SER A 190 -11.65 28.64 12.54
N SER A 191 -12.96 28.49 12.67
CA SER A 191 -13.93 28.82 11.61
C SER A 191 -15.19 29.42 12.20
N TRP A 192 -16.08 29.92 11.33
CA TRP A 192 -17.36 30.49 11.71
C TRP A 192 -18.51 29.82 10.97
N ILE A 193 -19.54 29.41 11.71
CA ILE A 193 -20.82 29.06 11.11
C ILE A 193 -21.61 30.36 10.99
N ASN A 194 -21.58 30.94 9.80
CA ASN A 194 -22.26 32.21 9.50
C ASN A 194 -23.69 31.93 9.00
N LEU A 195 -24.67 32.09 9.88
CA LEU A 195 -26.10 32.05 9.54
C LEU A 195 -26.50 33.43 9.00
N ILE A 196 -26.26 33.66 7.71
CA ILE A 196 -26.36 34.99 7.07
C ILE A 196 -27.76 35.62 7.18
N ASN A 197 -28.81 34.80 7.13
CA ASN A 197 -30.19 35.27 7.22
C ASN A 197 -31.10 34.16 7.79
N LEU A 198 -31.54 34.36 9.04
CA LEU A 198 -32.39 33.41 9.78
C LEU A 198 -33.86 33.44 9.40
N PHE A 199 -34.33 34.44 8.64
CA PHE A 199 -35.71 34.50 8.17
C PHE A 199 -36.03 33.39 7.15
N ARG A 200 -35.00 32.72 6.62
CA ARG A 200 -35.13 31.52 5.78
C ARG A 200 -35.45 30.25 6.57
N GLY A 201 -35.51 30.37 7.90
CA GLY A 201 -35.72 29.26 8.82
C GLY A 201 -34.40 28.55 9.16
N LEU A 202 -34.37 27.99 10.37
CA LEU A 202 -33.29 27.16 10.87
C LEU A 202 -33.89 25.96 11.60
N LEU A 203 -33.54 24.75 11.19
CA LEU A 203 -33.91 23.52 11.89
C LEU A 203 -32.70 22.98 12.66
N VAL A 204 -32.85 22.85 13.98
CA VAL A 204 -31.83 22.26 14.86
C VAL A 204 -32.35 20.94 15.42
N ALA A 205 -31.92 19.82 14.82
CA ALA A 205 -32.31 18.48 15.24
C ALA A 205 -31.23 17.81 16.10
N GLY A 206 -31.65 16.94 17.02
CA GLY A 206 -30.74 16.15 17.84
C GLY A 206 -31.40 15.58 19.09
N THR A 207 -30.79 14.58 19.71
CA THR A 207 -31.29 13.92 20.93
C THR A 207 -31.24 14.83 22.16
N PRO A 208 -32.00 14.52 23.23
CA PRO A 208 -31.81 15.16 24.54
C PRO A 208 -30.34 15.07 24.98
N GLY A 209 -29.80 16.14 25.55
CA GLY A 209 -28.39 16.22 25.97
C GLY A 209 -27.38 16.60 24.87
N ALA A 210 -27.77 16.65 23.59
CA ALA A 210 -26.85 16.99 22.48
C ALA A 210 -26.36 18.46 22.43
N GLY A 211 -26.57 19.26 23.48
CA GLY A 211 -26.06 20.64 23.54
C GLY A 211 -26.79 21.70 22.70
N LYS A 212 -27.86 21.34 21.96
CA LYS A 212 -28.61 22.26 21.06
C LYS A 212 -28.94 23.63 21.69
N SER A 213 -29.48 23.62 22.91
CA SER A 213 -29.87 24.85 23.61
C SER A 213 -28.66 25.73 23.95
N TYR A 214 -27.58 25.12 24.43
CA TYR A 214 -26.37 25.83 24.86
C TYR A 214 -25.56 26.36 23.69
N PHE A 215 -25.33 25.52 22.67
CA PHE A 215 -24.42 25.85 21.57
C PHE A 215 -25.09 26.60 20.41
N VAL A 216 -26.40 26.42 20.18
CA VAL A 216 -27.10 27.05 19.03
C VAL A 216 -28.13 28.05 19.51
N ILE A 217 -29.13 27.61 20.28
CA ILE A 217 -30.31 28.45 20.60
C ILE A 217 -29.95 29.67 21.43
N ARG A 218 -29.11 29.52 22.46
CA ARG A 218 -28.67 30.65 23.29
C ARG A 218 -27.95 31.72 22.48
N HIS A 219 -27.02 31.32 21.62
CA HIS A 219 -26.28 32.26 20.76
C HIS A 219 -27.19 32.98 19.76
N LEU A 220 -28.22 32.32 19.23
CA LEU A 220 -29.24 32.96 18.40
C LEU A 220 -29.98 34.05 19.18
N ILE A 221 -30.46 33.72 20.39
CA ILE A 221 -31.21 34.65 21.24
C ILE A 221 -30.34 35.87 21.58
N ASP A 222 -29.13 35.63 22.09
CA ASP A 222 -28.22 36.70 22.53
C ASP A 222 -27.88 37.66 21.38
N GLN A 223 -27.54 37.13 20.20
CA GLN A 223 -27.17 37.95 19.05
C GLN A 223 -28.36 38.69 18.41
N LEU A 224 -29.53 38.04 18.30
CA LEU A 224 -30.71 38.68 17.73
C LEU A 224 -31.27 39.77 18.66
N MET A 225 -31.29 39.54 19.98
CA MET A 225 -31.62 40.58 20.95
C MET A 225 -30.66 41.76 20.87
N GLY A 226 -29.36 41.50 20.78
CA GLY A 226 -28.34 42.53 20.61
C GLY A 226 -28.55 43.38 19.36
N LYS A 227 -29.22 42.84 18.34
CA LYS A 227 -29.58 43.53 17.10
C LYS A 227 -30.99 44.14 17.11
N GLY A 228 -31.68 44.12 18.26
CA GLY A 228 -32.99 44.76 18.44
C GLY A 228 -34.18 43.97 17.91
N PHE A 229 -34.00 42.68 17.56
CA PHE A 229 -35.12 41.84 17.13
C PHE A 229 -36.00 41.45 18.31
N SER A 230 -37.31 41.43 18.08
CA SER A 230 -38.26 40.77 18.96
C SER A 230 -38.36 39.29 18.64
N MET A 231 -38.56 38.46 19.67
CA MET A 231 -38.67 37.02 19.53
C MET A 231 -39.80 36.48 20.38
N PHE A 232 -40.57 35.55 19.83
CA PHE A 232 -41.48 34.72 20.58
C PHE A 232 -40.79 33.40 20.90
N LEU A 233 -40.57 33.13 22.19
CA LEU A 233 -39.89 31.93 22.66
C LEU A 233 -40.91 30.95 23.26
N TYR A 234 -40.92 29.74 22.71
CA TYR A 234 -41.71 28.63 23.23
C TYR A 234 -40.77 27.51 23.70
N ASP A 235 -40.64 27.34 25.01
CA ASP A 235 -39.81 26.31 25.62
C ASP A 235 -40.68 25.32 26.40
N PHE A 236 -40.69 24.06 25.94
CA PHE A 236 -41.44 22.97 26.55
C PHE A 236 -40.58 22.10 27.47
N LYS A 237 -39.35 22.50 27.81
CA LYS A 237 -38.54 21.77 28.78
C LYS A 237 -39.15 21.87 30.19
N TYR A 238 -40.07 20.96 30.46
CA TYR A 238 -40.65 20.75 31.78
C TYR A 238 -39.57 20.25 32.73
N VAL A 239 -39.31 21.02 33.78
CA VAL A 239 -38.70 20.48 34.98
C VAL A 239 -39.77 19.57 35.59
N ARG A 240 -39.53 18.26 35.64
CA ARG A 240 -40.21 17.48 36.68
C ARG A 240 -39.67 18.06 37.97
N ASN A 241 -40.47 18.92 38.61
CA ASN A 241 -40.34 19.10 40.05
C ASN A 241 -40.60 17.72 40.63
N GLU A 242 -39.53 16.97 40.88
CA GLU A 242 -39.51 15.98 41.94
C GLU A 242 -39.59 16.79 43.24
N ALA A 243 -40.78 17.30 43.53
CA ALA A 243 -41.12 17.93 44.78
C ALA A 243 -41.81 16.87 45.65
N VAL A 244 -41.10 16.53 46.73
CA VAL A 244 -41.58 15.97 48.01
C VAL A 244 -42.04 14.52 48.01
#